data_AF-A0AAQ1F0M5-F1
#
_entry.id   AF-A0AAQ1F0M5-F1
#
_cell.length_a   1.000
_cell.length_b   1.000
_cell.length_c   1.000
_cell.angle_alpha   90.00
_cell.angle_beta   90.00
_cell.angle_gamma   90.00
#
_symmetry.space_group_name_H-M   'P 1'
#
loop_
_entity.id
_entity.type
_entity.pdbx_description
1 polymer ?
#
loop_
_entity_poly.entity_id
_entity_poly.type
_entity_poly.pdbx_seq_one_letter_code
_entity_poly.pdbx_strand_id
1 'polypeptide(L)'
;MIPKIRQFRQWALPTRWSVVASLATVVGAMLAALALWVAVTGPSHERALEKSEERQILIFRAAQELRSNSDLLTQLVAMKGNETVRLGLSPYSVESLRILTSGHFDEVTKNSYGEEKYIYQEVLRLDRWLDAISILDSAESVSKWNLESEFTIYDALFLNDFLWWYLYPIIDEQLTAEQKQGLGWEPYPRSSFRIPADQAGLKQFVLDGQPISDFSDHLGYID
;
A
#
# COMPACT_ATOMS: atom_id res chain seq x y z
N MET A 1 20.46 -80.72 25.82
CA MET A 1 19.77 -80.18 27.02
C MET A 1 18.81 -79.10 26.54
N ILE A 2 17.52 -79.41 26.42
CA ILE A 2 16.51 -78.49 25.88
C ILE A 2 15.95 -77.66 27.06
N PRO A 3 16.03 -76.32 27.03
CA PRO A 3 15.52 -75.50 28.12
C PRO A 3 13.99 -75.61 28.21
N LYS A 4 13.48 -75.74 29.45
CA LYS A 4 12.05 -75.90 29.73
C LYS A 4 11.30 -74.61 29.41
N ILE A 5 10.16 -74.75 28.72
CA ILE A 5 9.19 -73.70 28.31
C ILE A 5 8.81 -72.71 29.43
N ARG A 6 8.98 -73.07 30.71
CA ARG A 6 8.61 -72.20 31.84
C ARG A 6 9.53 -70.98 32.05
N GLN A 7 10.73 -70.93 31.46
CA GLN A 7 11.65 -69.79 31.63
C GLN A 7 11.36 -68.59 30.69
N PHE A 8 10.56 -68.78 29.64
CA PHE A 8 10.22 -67.69 28.70
C PHE A 8 9.10 -66.77 29.18
N ARG A 9 8.38 -67.10 30.26
CA ARG A 9 7.25 -66.27 30.76
C ARG A 9 7.66 -65.07 31.62
N GLN A 10 8.93 -64.92 31.98
CA GLN A 10 9.39 -63.80 32.81
C GLN A 10 9.81 -62.55 32.01
N TRP A 11 9.80 -62.61 30.67
CA TRP A 11 10.37 -61.55 29.82
C TRP A 11 9.37 -60.85 28.89
N ALA A 12 8.06 -60.97 29.14
CA ALA A 12 7.06 -60.29 28.29
C ALA A 12 5.74 -60.02 29.01
N LEU A 13 5.77 -59.57 30.27
CA LEU A 13 4.62 -58.89 30.83
C LEU A 13 5.01 -57.43 31.04
N PRO A 14 4.37 -56.47 30.34
CA PRO A 14 4.62 -55.06 30.58
C PRO A 14 4.34 -54.78 32.06
N THR A 15 5.37 -54.38 32.80
CA THR A 15 5.22 -53.93 34.17
C THR A 15 4.27 -52.72 34.16
N ARG A 16 3.51 -52.51 35.24
CA ARG A 16 2.56 -51.38 35.36
C ARG A 16 3.19 -50.03 34.94
N TRP A 17 4.50 -49.89 35.15
CA TRP A 17 5.33 -48.77 34.74
C TRP A 17 5.47 -48.57 33.23
N SER A 18 5.61 -49.64 32.44
CA SER A 18 5.68 -49.56 30.97
C SER A 18 4.34 -49.16 30.32
N VAL A 19 3.21 -49.57 30.92
CA VAL A 19 1.88 -49.13 30.50
C VAL A 19 1.66 -47.64 30.84
N VAL A 20 2.03 -47.21 32.04
CA VAL A 20 1.97 -45.80 32.45
C VAL A 20 2.87 -44.91 31.60
N ALA A 21 4.09 -45.38 31.28
CA ALA A 21 4.99 -44.66 30.37
C ALA A 21 4.36 -44.49 28.99
N SER A 22 3.77 -45.56 28.41
CA SER A 22 3.11 -45.48 27.10
C SER A 22 1.87 -44.56 27.09
N LEU A 23 1.08 -44.56 28.17
CA LEU A 23 -0.04 -43.64 28.33
C LEU A 23 0.43 -42.18 28.47
N ALA A 24 1.51 -41.94 29.22
CA ALA A 24 2.10 -40.62 29.36
C ALA A 24 2.67 -40.09 28.02
N THR A 25 3.26 -40.94 27.18
CA THR A 25 3.73 -40.53 25.84
C THR A 25 2.57 -40.23 24.90
N VAL A 26 1.48 -41.01 24.92
CA VAL A 26 0.30 -40.74 24.10
C VAL A 26 -0.38 -39.44 24.52
N VAL A 27 -0.56 -39.21 25.82
CA VAL A 27 -1.11 -37.96 26.35
C VAL A 27 -0.18 -36.78 26.03
N GLY A 28 1.13 -36.94 26.19
CA GLY A 28 2.12 -35.92 25.82
C GLY A 28 2.12 -35.58 24.32
N ALA A 29 2.04 -36.59 23.45
CA ALA A 29 1.96 -36.41 22.01
C ALA A 29 0.64 -35.73 21.59
N MET A 30 -0.49 -36.08 22.23
CA MET A 30 -1.78 -35.41 22.00
C MET A 30 -1.75 -33.95 22.45
N LEU A 31 -1.17 -33.65 23.61
CA LEU A 31 -1.03 -32.26 24.08
C LEU A 31 -0.08 -31.44 23.20
N ALA A 32 1.00 -32.04 22.71
CA ALA A 32 1.91 -31.38 21.76
C ALA A 32 1.24 -31.12 20.40
N ALA A 33 0.46 -32.09 19.89
CA ALA A 33 -0.33 -31.91 18.68
C ALA A 33 -1.43 -30.85 18.87
N LEU A 34 -2.07 -30.80 20.04
CA LEU A 34 -3.06 -29.77 20.37
C LEU A 34 -2.41 -28.38 20.50
N ALA A 35 -1.24 -28.28 21.13
CA ALA A 35 -0.49 -27.02 21.22
C ALA A 35 0.01 -26.55 19.85
N LEU A 36 0.45 -27.46 18.99
CA LEU A 36 0.82 -27.18 17.60
C LEU A 36 -0.41 -26.74 16.80
N TRP A 37 -1.54 -27.42 16.95
CA TRP A 37 -2.81 -27.03 16.33
C TRP A 37 -3.22 -25.63 16.79
N VAL A 38 -3.24 -25.36 18.10
CA VAL A 38 -3.56 -24.03 18.65
C VAL A 38 -2.55 -22.97 18.24
N ALA A 39 -1.26 -23.31 18.04
CA ALA A 39 -0.27 -22.37 17.52
C ALA A 39 -0.45 -22.08 16.01
N VAL A 40 -0.95 -23.07 15.25
CA VAL A 40 -1.17 -22.98 13.79
C VAL A 40 -2.52 -22.35 13.45
N THR A 41 -3.58 -22.63 14.21
CA THR A 41 -4.95 -22.14 13.95
C THR A 41 -5.45 -21.14 14.98
N GLY A 42 -4.65 -20.80 15.99
CA GLY A 42 -5.10 -19.94 17.08
C GLY A 42 -4.88 -18.44 16.83
N PRO A 43 -4.75 -17.64 17.90
CA PRO A 43 -4.80 -16.18 17.84
C PRO A 43 -3.69 -15.54 17.00
N SER A 44 -2.63 -16.28 16.65
CA SER A 44 -1.60 -15.87 15.70
C SER A 44 -2.10 -15.78 14.26
N HIS A 45 -2.96 -16.73 13.84
CA HIS A 45 -3.54 -16.73 12.49
C HIS A 45 -4.65 -15.69 12.37
N GLU A 46 -5.52 -15.57 13.38
CA GLU A 46 -6.54 -14.52 13.44
C GLU A 46 -5.91 -13.12 13.44
N ARG A 47 -4.85 -12.89 14.24
CA ARG A 47 -4.09 -11.62 14.19
C ARG A 47 -3.38 -11.39 12.87
N ALA A 48 -2.94 -12.44 12.18
CA ALA A 48 -2.33 -12.30 10.86
C ALA A 48 -3.36 -11.94 9.79
N LEU A 49 -4.57 -12.50 9.89
CA LEU A 49 -5.71 -12.16 9.03
C LEU A 49 -6.19 -10.72 9.32
N GLU A 50 -6.36 -10.35 10.59
CA GLU A 50 -6.76 -9.01 11.02
C GLU A 50 -5.76 -7.95 10.53
N LYS A 51 -4.45 -8.19 10.67
CA LYS A 51 -3.41 -7.33 10.10
C LYS A 51 -3.47 -7.23 8.57
N SER A 52 -3.84 -8.31 7.90
CA SER A 52 -4.00 -8.32 6.43
C SER A 52 -5.22 -7.51 6.00
N GLU A 53 -6.34 -7.61 6.73
CA GLU A 53 -7.56 -6.84 6.46
C GLU A 53 -7.35 -5.34 6.74
N GLU A 54 -6.74 -4.99 7.88
CA GLU A 54 -6.38 -3.60 8.21
C GLU A 54 -5.50 -2.99 7.11
N ARG A 55 -4.52 -3.76 6.61
CA ARG A 55 -3.64 -3.30 5.52
C ARG A 55 -4.40 -3.12 4.22
N GLN A 56 -5.26 -4.07 3.82
CA GLN A 56 -6.07 -3.93 2.62
C GLN A 56 -6.99 -2.70 2.69
N ILE A 57 -7.60 -2.45 3.85
CA ILE A 57 -8.40 -1.24 4.08
C ILE A 57 -7.54 0.01 3.90
N LEU A 58 -6.32 0.02 4.42
CA LEU A 58 -5.41 1.16 4.31
C LEU A 58 -4.94 1.40 2.87
N ILE A 59 -4.57 0.35 2.13
CA ILE A 59 -4.22 0.41 0.71
C ILE A 59 -5.40 0.97 -0.10
N PHE A 60 -6.61 0.46 0.16
CA PHE A 60 -7.81 0.93 -0.52
C PHE A 60 -8.07 2.42 -0.25
N ARG A 61 -7.94 2.87 1.01
CA ARG A 61 -8.11 4.29 1.37
C ARG A 61 -7.04 5.19 0.74
N ALA A 62 -5.78 4.76 0.74
CA ALA A 62 -4.70 5.49 0.09
C ALA A 62 -4.94 5.62 -1.43
N ALA A 63 -5.44 4.57 -2.08
CA ALA A 63 -5.83 4.63 -3.49
C ALA A 63 -7.02 5.58 -3.70
N GLN A 64 -8.04 5.57 -2.83
CA GLN A 64 -9.18 6.50 -2.91
C GLN A 64 -8.75 7.97 -2.75
N GLU A 65 -7.80 8.25 -1.84
CA GLU A 65 -7.20 9.57 -1.66
C GLU A 65 -6.55 10.07 -2.95
N LEU A 66 -5.61 9.29 -3.51
CA LEU A 66 -4.94 9.63 -4.77
C LEU A 66 -5.93 9.81 -5.93
N ARG A 67 -6.98 8.98 -5.97
CA ARG A 67 -8.04 9.09 -6.97
C ARG A 67 -8.78 10.41 -6.88
N SER A 68 -9.28 10.72 -5.68
CA SER A 68 -10.01 11.95 -5.41
C SER A 68 -9.15 13.18 -5.69
N ASN A 69 -7.87 13.15 -5.31
CA ASN A 69 -6.94 14.23 -5.57
C ASN A 69 -6.76 14.47 -7.07
N SER A 70 -6.55 13.42 -7.88
CA SER A 70 -6.43 13.56 -9.33
C SER A 70 -7.71 14.13 -9.96
N ASP A 71 -8.89 13.67 -9.54
CA ASP A 71 -10.16 14.16 -10.05
C ASP A 71 -10.36 15.66 -9.73
N LEU A 72 -9.91 16.12 -8.55
CA LEU A 72 -9.99 17.53 -8.14
C LEU A 72 -8.91 18.40 -8.81
N LEU A 73 -7.68 17.93 -8.89
CA LEU A 73 -6.59 18.62 -9.59
C LEU A 73 -6.89 18.76 -11.09
N THR A 74 -7.48 17.72 -11.70
CA THR A 74 -7.95 17.76 -13.09
C THR A 74 -9.07 18.78 -13.28
N GLN A 75 -10.00 18.88 -12.34
CA GLN A 75 -11.04 19.92 -12.36
C GLN A 75 -10.43 21.32 -12.30
N LEU A 76 -9.47 21.56 -11.39
CA LEU A 76 -8.77 22.84 -11.29
C LEU A 76 -8.01 23.20 -12.59
N VAL A 77 -7.32 22.22 -13.18
CA VAL A 77 -6.62 22.35 -14.46
C VAL A 77 -7.59 22.69 -15.61
N ALA A 78 -8.78 22.12 -15.60
CA ALA A 78 -9.77 22.31 -16.65
C ALA A 78 -10.55 23.64 -16.54
N MET A 79 -10.40 24.40 -15.45
CA MET A 79 -11.17 25.63 -15.22
C MET A 79 -10.87 26.70 -16.27
N LYS A 80 -11.93 27.33 -16.80
CA LYS A 80 -11.82 28.42 -17.79
C LYS A 80 -12.75 29.59 -17.47
N GLY A 81 -12.32 30.79 -17.85
CA GLY A 81 -13.16 32.00 -17.77
C GLY A 81 -13.56 32.35 -16.33
N ASN A 82 -14.87 32.45 -16.07
CA ASN A 82 -15.43 32.81 -14.76
C ASN A 82 -15.91 31.59 -13.95
N GLU A 83 -15.39 30.41 -14.26
CA GLU A 83 -15.71 29.20 -13.51
C GLU A 83 -15.19 29.28 -12.07
N THR A 84 -16.00 28.79 -11.14
CA THR A 84 -15.64 28.62 -9.74
C THR A 84 -15.92 27.17 -9.35
N VAL A 85 -14.99 26.56 -8.62
CA VAL A 85 -15.13 25.20 -8.11
C VAL A 85 -15.35 25.31 -6.61
N ARG A 86 -16.50 24.79 -6.15
CA ARG A 86 -16.69 24.56 -4.72
C ARG A 86 -15.97 23.27 -4.37
N LEU A 87 -14.75 23.40 -3.88
CA LEU A 87 -14.06 22.29 -3.23
C LEU A 87 -14.98 21.79 -2.10
N GLY A 88 -15.39 20.52 -2.16
CA GLY A 88 -16.29 19.92 -1.18
C GLY A 88 -15.67 19.84 0.22
N LEU A 89 -16.36 19.19 1.16
CA LEU A 89 -15.91 19.03 2.56
C LEU A 89 -14.68 18.11 2.75
N SER A 90 -14.08 17.58 1.68
CA SER A 90 -12.81 16.86 1.74
C SER A 90 -11.95 17.36 0.60
N PRO A 91 -11.11 18.38 0.84
CA PRO A 91 -10.52 19.12 -0.26
C PRO A 91 -9.37 18.32 -0.85
N TYR A 92 -8.46 17.78 -0.05
CA TYR A 92 -7.34 16.98 -0.50
C TYR A 92 -6.80 16.20 0.71
N SER A 93 -6.37 14.95 0.55
CA SER A 93 -5.77 14.16 1.64
C SER A 93 -4.74 13.20 1.08
N VAL A 94 -3.66 12.99 1.83
CA VAL A 94 -2.74 11.86 1.66
C VAL A 94 -2.48 11.16 3.01
N GLU A 95 -3.39 11.31 3.98
CA GLU A 95 -3.22 10.77 5.33
C GLU A 95 -3.06 9.24 5.32
N SER A 96 -3.94 8.54 4.61
CA SER A 96 -3.91 7.09 4.53
C SER A 96 -2.66 6.62 3.79
N LEU A 97 -2.27 7.34 2.73
CA LEU A 97 -1.02 7.10 2.02
C LEU A 97 0.22 7.30 2.91
N ARG A 98 0.21 8.35 3.74
CA ARG A 98 1.28 8.64 4.70
C ARG A 98 1.36 7.57 5.79
N ILE A 99 0.23 7.10 6.32
CA ILE A 99 0.19 6.00 7.30
C ILE A 99 0.68 4.70 6.64
N LEU A 100 0.27 4.43 5.40
CA LEU A 100 0.69 3.23 4.66
C LEU A 100 2.21 3.21 4.47
N THR A 101 2.78 4.30 3.97
CA THR A 101 4.22 4.44 3.69
C THR A 101 5.07 4.52 4.96
N SER A 102 4.55 5.04 6.08
CA SER A 102 5.31 5.09 7.35
C SER A 102 5.17 3.84 8.23
N GLY A 103 4.03 3.15 8.19
CA GLY A 103 3.71 2.02 9.07
C GLY A 103 3.89 0.63 8.46
N HIS A 104 3.81 0.50 7.13
CA HIS A 104 3.91 -0.77 6.40
C HIS A 104 5.02 -0.77 5.34
N PHE A 105 6.04 0.04 5.57
CA PHE A 105 7.16 0.33 4.68
C PHE A 105 7.79 -0.91 4.03
N ASP A 106 8.34 -1.85 4.83
CA ASP A 106 9.04 -3.04 4.34
C ASP A 106 8.18 -3.95 3.45
N GLU A 107 6.85 -3.87 3.60
CA GLU A 107 5.89 -4.66 2.83
C GLU A 107 5.45 -3.94 1.55
N VAL A 108 5.39 -2.60 1.58
CA VAL A 108 5.07 -1.75 0.42
C VAL A 108 6.25 -1.72 -0.56
N THR A 109 7.48 -1.71 -0.07
CA THR A 109 8.68 -1.57 -0.90
C THR A 109 9.43 -2.89 -1.10
N LYS A 110 8.78 -4.03 -0.81
CA LYS A 110 9.40 -5.37 -0.83
C LYS A 110 10.10 -5.72 -2.15
N ASN A 111 9.74 -5.04 -3.24
CA ASN A 111 10.32 -5.19 -4.58
C ASN A 111 11.16 -3.99 -5.06
N SER A 112 11.30 -2.94 -4.24
CA SER A 112 11.91 -1.63 -4.53
C SER A 112 12.97 -1.30 -3.47
N TYR A 113 14.10 -2.00 -3.50
CA TYR A 113 15.17 -1.85 -2.51
C TYR A 113 15.88 -0.50 -2.64
N GLY A 114 15.79 0.37 -1.62
CA GLY A 114 16.51 1.65 -1.52
C GLY A 114 15.71 2.90 -1.88
N GLU A 115 14.56 2.75 -2.55
CA GLU A 115 13.74 3.85 -3.07
C GLU A 115 12.85 4.50 -1.99
N GLU A 116 12.83 3.91 -0.79
CA GLU A 116 11.68 4.02 0.08
C GLU A 116 11.61 5.34 0.85
N LYS A 117 12.78 5.89 1.21
CA LYS A 117 12.90 7.22 1.82
C LYS A 117 12.39 8.30 0.86
N TYR A 118 12.64 8.13 -0.43
CA TYR A 118 12.28 9.11 -1.44
C TYR A 118 10.77 9.12 -1.66
N ILE A 119 10.12 7.95 -1.71
CA ILE A 119 8.66 7.87 -1.83
C ILE A 119 7.96 8.51 -0.63
N TYR A 120 8.43 8.29 0.59
CA TYR A 120 7.86 8.98 1.75
C TYR A 120 8.02 10.51 1.66
N GLN A 121 9.15 10.99 1.16
CA GLN A 121 9.37 12.43 0.92
C GLN A 121 8.45 12.98 -0.16
N GLU A 122 8.17 12.22 -1.22
CA GLU A 122 7.21 12.56 -2.26
C GLU A 122 5.78 12.62 -1.72
N VAL A 123 5.38 11.71 -0.83
CA VAL A 123 4.07 11.78 -0.14
C VAL A 123 3.96 13.06 0.70
N LEU A 124 5.00 13.40 1.47
CA LEU A 124 5.03 14.65 2.25
C LEU A 124 5.06 15.90 1.36
N ARG A 125 5.69 15.82 0.19
CA ARG A 125 5.69 16.91 -0.80
C ARG A 125 4.29 17.11 -1.35
N LEU A 126 3.61 16.03 -1.72
CA LEU A 126 2.23 16.09 -2.21
C LEU A 126 1.30 16.69 -1.15
N ASP A 127 1.37 16.24 0.11
CA ASP A 127 0.58 16.78 1.24
C ASP A 127 0.65 18.31 1.30
N ARG A 128 1.88 18.85 1.33
CA ARG A 128 2.12 20.30 1.38
C ARG A 128 1.59 21.05 0.16
N TRP A 129 1.72 20.45 -1.03
CA TRP A 129 1.26 21.06 -2.26
C TRP A 129 -0.27 21.09 -2.34
N LEU A 130 -0.92 20.01 -1.91
CA LEU A 130 -2.37 19.91 -1.82
C LEU A 130 -2.96 20.92 -0.81
N ASP A 131 -2.33 21.05 0.36
CA ASP A 131 -2.69 22.06 1.35
C ASP A 131 -2.61 23.48 0.76
N ALA A 132 -1.53 23.77 0.03
CA ALA A 132 -1.33 25.08 -0.59
C ALA A 132 -2.33 25.36 -1.74
N ILE A 133 -2.74 24.33 -2.48
CA ILE A 133 -3.73 24.41 -3.57
C ILE A 133 -5.17 24.51 -3.02
N SER A 134 -5.42 24.06 -1.78
CA SER A 134 -6.77 23.99 -1.21
C SER A 134 -7.54 25.32 -1.14
N ILE A 135 -6.83 26.45 -1.23
CA ILE A 135 -7.41 27.80 -1.23
C ILE A 135 -7.81 28.30 -2.62
N LEU A 136 -7.48 27.57 -3.69
CA LEU A 136 -7.74 27.96 -5.07
C LEU A 136 -9.17 27.57 -5.46
N ASP A 137 -9.99 28.56 -5.79
CA ASP A 137 -11.44 28.39 -6.02
C ASP A 137 -11.93 28.93 -7.37
N SER A 138 -11.05 29.54 -8.17
CA SER A 138 -11.40 30.28 -9.39
C SER A 138 -10.33 30.14 -10.46
N ALA A 139 -10.73 30.24 -11.72
CA ALA A 139 -9.78 30.15 -12.85
C ALA A 139 -8.69 31.24 -12.79
N GLU A 140 -9.01 32.44 -12.28
CA GLU A 140 -8.05 33.52 -12.10
C GLU A 140 -7.00 33.18 -11.03
N SER A 141 -7.40 32.63 -9.88
CA SER A 141 -6.47 32.25 -8.81
C SER A 141 -5.58 31.08 -9.24
N VAL A 142 -6.14 30.10 -9.96
CA VAL A 142 -5.38 29.00 -10.59
C VAL A 142 -4.35 29.52 -11.60
N SER A 143 -4.77 30.42 -12.51
CA SER A 143 -3.87 31.00 -13.51
C SER A 143 -2.72 31.78 -12.86
N LYS A 144 -3.05 32.62 -11.86
CA LYS A 144 -2.05 33.37 -11.10
C LYS A 144 -1.08 32.45 -10.35
N TRP A 145 -1.59 31.40 -9.70
CA TRP A 145 -0.77 30.38 -9.03
C TRP A 145 0.24 29.74 -9.99
N ASN A 146 -0.24 29.24 -11.12
CA ASN A 146 0.61 28.59 -12.12
C ASN A 146 1.71 29.52 -12.65
N LEU A 147 1.50 30.83 -12.68
CA LEU A 147 2.52 31.81 -13.08
C LEU A 147 3.52 32.11 -11.95
N GLU A 148 3.02 32.46 -10.76
CA GLU A 148 3.83 33.06 -9.69
C GLU A 148 4.47 32.05 -8.74
N SER A 149 3.87 30.88 -8.55
CA SER A 149 4.32 29.88 -7.58
C SER A 149 5.52 29.06 -8.08
N GLU A 150 6.24 28.45 -7.14
CA GLU A 150 7.40 27.58 -7.43
C GLU A 150 7.00 26.29 -8.16
N PHE A 151 5.76 25.85 -7.98
CA PHE A 151 5.18 24.68 -8.63
C PHE A 151 3.79 25.01 -9.19
N THR A 152 3.37 24.23 -10.18
CA THR A 152 2.07 24.34 -10.85
C THR A 152 1.10 23.27 -10.37
N ILE A 153 -0.19 23.41 -10.72
CA ILE A 153 -1.17 22.35 -10.48
C ILE A 153 -0.81 21.08 -11.27
N TYR A 154 -0.16 21.19 -12.43
CA TYR A 154 0.32 20.02 -13.18
C TYR A 154 1.46 19.31 -12.46
N ASP A 155 2.31 20.01 -11.71
CA ASP A 155 3.33 19.36 -10.87
C ASP A 155 2.65 18.53 -9.77
N ALA A 156 1.63 19.07 -9.10
CA ALA A 156 0.87 18.31 -8.11
C ALA A 156 0.14 17.11 -8.71
N LEU A 157 -0.44 17.26 -9.91
CA LEU A 157 -1.11 16.18 -10.62
C LEU A 157 -0.13 15.09 -11.06
N PHE A 158 1.03 15.48 -11.61
CA PHE A 158 2.11 14.55 -11.95
C PHE A 158 2.52 13.72 -10.75
N LEU A 159 2.78 14.38 -9.61
CA LEU A 159 3.23 13.71 -8.39
C LEU A 159 2.17 12.75 -7.84
N ASN A 160 0.90 13.16 -7.88
CA ASN A 160 -0.22 12.30 -7.50
C ASN A 160 -0.31 11.04 -8.38
N ASP A 161 -0.23 11.20 -9.69
CA ASP A 161 -0.31 10.09 -10.64
C ASP A 161 0.94 9.19 -10.59
N PHE A 162 2.11 9.76 -10.30
CA PHE A 162 3.34 9.03 -10.01
C PHE A 162 3.19 8.15 -8.76
N LEU A 163 2.66 8.69 -7.66
CA LEU A 163 2.44 7.93 -6.43
C LEU A 163 1.37 6.85 -6.62
N TRP A 164 0.36 7.09 -7.46
CA TRP A 164 -0.57 6.05 -7.88
C TRP A 164 0.14 4.93 -8.65
N TRP A 165 0.95 5.29 -9.66
CA TRP A 165 1.72 4.34 -10.45
C TRP A 165 2.64 3.50 -9.55
N TYR A 166 3.27 4.12 -8.54
CA TYR A 166 4.11 3.43 -7.58
C TYR A 166 3.33 2.44 -6.71
N LEU A 167 2.11 2.78 -6.26
CA LEU A 167 1.24 1.88 -5.50
C LEU A 167 0.56 0.81 -6.35
N TYR A 168 0.55 0.95 -7.68
CA TYR A 168 -0.19 0.09 -8.59
C TYR A 168 0.06 -1.40 -8.36
N PRO A 169 1.30 -1.90 -8.23
CA PRO A 169 1.55 -3.34 -8.04
C PRO A 169 0.90 -3.90 -6.77
N ILE A 170 0.92 -3.12 -5.68
CA ILE A 170 0.35 -3.53 -4.39
C ILE A 170 -1.18 -3.52 -4.45
N ILE A 171 -1.76 -2.52 -5.10
CA ILE A 171 -3.21 -2.48 -5.31
C ILE A 171 -3.65 -3.68 -6.16
N ASP A 172 -2.88 -4.03 -7.20
CA ASP A 172 -3.18 -5.16 -8.06
C ASP A 172 -3.05 -6.51 -7.32
N GLU A 173 -2.03 -6.67 -6.49
CA GLU A 173 -1.80 -7.91 -5.74
C GLU A 173 -2.79 -8.08 -4.59
N GLN A 174 -3.11 -7.00 -3.86
CA GLN A 174 -3.73 -7.11 -2.54
C GLN A 174 -5.21 -6.75 -2.47
N LEU A 175 -5.76 -5.98 -3.41
CA LEU A 175 -7.18 -5.61 -3.37
C LEU A 175 -8.07 -6.61 -4.12
N THR A 176 -9.31 -6.78 -3.63
CA THR A 176 -10.31 -7.62 -4.30
C THR A 176 -10.80 -6.99 -5.60
N ALA A 177 -11.44 -7.78 -6.47
CA ALA A 177 -12.00 -7.29 -7.72
C ALA A 177 -13.06 -6.19 -7.49
N GLU A 178 -13.88 -6.33 -6.45
CA GLU A 178 -14.90 -5.34 -6.07
C GLU A 178 -14.27 -4.03 -5.61
N GLN A 179 -13.18 -4.09 -4.84
CA GLN A 179 -12.44 -2.91 -4.41
C GLN A 179 -11.80 -2.20 -5.61
N LYS A 180 -11.15 -2.94 -6.52
CA LYS A 180 -10.60 -2.38 -7.77
C LYS A 180 -11.70 -1.75 -8.63
N GLN A 181 -12.86 -2.38 -8.74
CA GLN A 181 -14.01 -1.81 -9.45
C GLN A 181 -14.48 -0.51 -8.78
N GLY A 182 -14.54 -0.45 -7.44
CA GLY A 182 -14.87 0.75 -6.68
C GLY A 182 -13.88 1.91 -6.85
N LEU A 183 -12.62 1.61 -7.18
CA LEU A 183 -11.60 2.61 -7.52
C LEU A 183 -11.68 3.09 -8.97
N GLY A 184 -12.48 2.43 -9.81
CA GLY A 184 -12.44 2.64 -11.26
C GLY A 184 -11.05 2.35 -11.82
N TRP A 185 -10.53 1.14 -11.57
CA TRP A 185 -9.14 0.72 -11.80
C TRP A 185 -8.56 0.90 -13.23
N GLU A 186 -9.38 0.82 -14.27
CA GLU A 186 -8.91 0.65 -15.67
C GLU A 186 -8.54 1.92 -16.49
N PRO A 187 -8.92 3.18 -16.16
CA PRO A 187 -8.50 4.36 -16.90
C PRO A 187 -7.27 5.09 -16.32
N TYR A 188 -6.62 4.60 -15.25
CA TYR A 188 -5.51 5.33 -14.63
C TYR A 188 -4.18 5.20 -15.38
N PRO A 189 -3.32 6.25 -15.40
CA PRO A 189 -2.02 6.19 -16.05
C PRO A 189 -1.16 5.02 -15.54
N ARG A 190 -0.61 4.22 -16.46
CA ARG A 190 0.20 3.02 -16.13
C ARG A 190 1.70 3.18 -16.36
N SER A 191 2.14 4.28 -16.96
CA SER A 191 3.57 4.47 -17.29
C SER A 191 3.96 5.92 -17.52
N SER A 192 3.05 6.75 -18.07
CA SER A 192 3.39 8.12 -18.43
C SER A 192 2.31 9.13 -18.05
N PHE A 193 2.75 10.31 -17.63
CA PHE A 193 1.95 11.52 -17.53
C PHE A 193 1.91 12.27 -18.86
N ARG A 194 0.78 12.92 -19.16
CA ARG A 194 0.62 13.73 -20.38
C ARG A 194 0.02 15.08 -20.04
N ILE A 195 0.71 16.14 -20.47
CA ILE A 195 0.20 17.51 -20.40
C ILE A 195 -0.30 17.92 -21.79
N PRO A 196 -1.50 18.50 -21.91
CA PRO A 196 -1.95 19.10 -23.15
C PRO A 196 -0.95 20.16 -23.66
N ALA A 197 -0.64 20.12 -24.95
CA ALA A 197 0.40 20.95 -25.56
C ALA A 197 0.14 22.46 -25.49
N ASP A 198 -1.09 22.87 -25.19
CA ASP A 198 -1.57 24.25 -25.09
C ASP A 198 -1.58 24.79 -23.64
N GLN A 199 -1.06 24.03 -22.67
CA GLN A 199 -1.14 24.36 -21.24
C GLN A 199 0.24 24.65 -20.63
N ALA A 200 0.26 25.42 -19.53
CA ALA A 200 1.47 25.71 -18.77
C ALA A 200 2.09 24.39 -18.26
N GLY A 201 3.34 24.11 -18.64
CA GLY A 201 4.01 22.85 -18.33
C GLY A 201 4.45 22.70 -16.87
N LEU A 202 5.17 21.60 -16.59
CA LEU A 202 5.77 21.32 -15.28
C LEU A 202 6.87 22.34 -14.97
N LYS A 203 6.99 22.74 -13.70
CA LYS A 203 8.10 23.56 -13.19
C LYS A 203 9.11 22.73 -12.41
N GLN A 204 8.64 21.72 -11.67
CA GLN A 204 9.47 20.94 -10.74
C GLN A 204 9.97 19.64 -11.37
N PHE A 205 9.17 19.01 -12.22
CA PHE A 205 9.50 17.75 -12.88
C PHE A 205 10.04 18.00 -14.29
N VAL A 206 11.23 18.61 -14.37
CA VAL A 206 11.90 18.98 -15.62
C VAL A 206 13.34 18.45 -15.59
N LEU A 207 13.74 17.70 -16.62
CA LEU A 207 15.09 17.18 -16.82
C LEU A 207 15.64 17.72 -18.14
N ASP A 208 16.85 18.29 -18.12
CA ASP A 208 17.49 18.91 -19.29
C ASP A 208 16.60 19.93 -20.04
N GLY A 209 15.76 20.64 -19.29
CA GLY A 209 14.82 21.63 -19.82
C GLY A 209 13.56 21.03 -20.49
N GLN A 210 13.35 19.71 -20.38
CA GLN A 210 12.16 19.02 -20.88
C GLN A 210 11.32 18.47 -19.71
N PRO A 211 9.98 18.57 -19.76
CA PRO A 211 9.12 17.95 -18.75
C PRO A 211 9.35 16.43 -18.68
N ILE A 212 9.54 15.91 -17.48
CA ILE A 212 9.54 14.45 -17.25
C ILE A 212 8.11 13.97 -17.49
N SER A 213 7.97 12.97 -18.34
CA SER A 213 6.66 12.39 -18.67
C SER A 213 6.57 10.91 -18.33
N ASP A 214 7.69 10.19 -18.26
CA ASP A 214 7.73 8.80 -17.81
C ASP A 214 7.94 8.76 -16.28
N PHE A 215 7.12 7.96 -15.59
CA PHE A 215 7.23 7.80 -14.14
C PHE A 215 8.52 7.07 -13.74
N SER A 216 9.01 6.17 -14.59
CA SER A 216 10.27 5.46 -14.35
C SER A 216 11.49 6.37 -14.44
N ASP A 217 11.46 7.37 -15.33
CA ASP A 217 12.51 8.40 -15.41
C ASP A 217 12.55 9.25 -14.13
N HIS A 218 11.38 9.59 -13.57
CA HIS A 218 11.33 10.30 -12.29
C HIS A 218 11.86 9.45 -11.14
N LEU A 219 11.48 8.16 -11.10
CA LEU A 219 11.97 7.22 -10.09
C LEU A 219 13.51 7.12 -10.12
N GLY A 220 14.09 6.97 -11.32
CA GLY A 220 15.55 6.91 -11.48
C GLY A 220 16.29 8.22 -11.18
N TYR A 221 15.58 9.36 -11.10
CA TYR A 221 16.15 10.64 -10.68
C TYR A 221 16.14 10.82 -9.16
N ILE A 222 15.16 10.23 -8.48
CA ILE A 222 15.02 10.36 -7.01
C ILE A 222 15.79 9.28 -6.24
N ASP A 223 16.13 8.14 -6.86
CA ASP A 223 16.99 7.06 -6.30
C ASP A 223 18.45 7.52 -6.08
#